data_AF-A4ID61-F1
#
_entry.id   AF-A4ID61-F1
#
_cell.length_a   1.000
_cell.length_b   1.000
_cell.length_c   1.000
_cell.angle_alpha   90.00
_cell.angle_beta   90.00
_cell.angle_gamma   90.00
#
_symmetry.space_group_name_H-M   'P 1'
#
loop_
_entity.id
_entity.type
_entity.pdbx_description
1 polymer ?
#
loop_
_entity_poly.entity_id
_entity_poly.type
_entity_poly.pdbx_seq_one_letter_code
_entity_poly.pdbx_strand_id
1 'polypeptide(L)'
;MASQPGDALGKIDYWVQYIDCALKHPRPLPAGKHAHRQSLETIPEVAELYHCIYKLYNEEESSVWFREPVNALAQEIFTYYDVVKSPMSLRHILDNIVKGDTYSTALQVMEDVELIWKNCITFNGANSLLATEAGKCRSALDRIRRAYQDDQRITVEEAERLFRVISSMQEQQLIDNIAEYLRRDDPTSIDETGAVNFDMLKRKHFRNLERIVDNYSKSRTRS
;
A
#
# COMPACT_ATOMS: atom_id res chain seq x y z
N MET A 1 11.49 25.47 -17.09
CA MET A 1 12.88 25.84 -16.74
C MET A 1 12.84 27.27 -16.28
N ALA A 2 13.32 27.58 -15.08
CA ALA A 2 13.51 28.96 -14.70
C ALA A 2 14.59 29.53 -15.62
N SER A 3 14.32 30.64 -16.30
CA SER A 3 15.35 31.31 -17.09
C SER A 3 16.45 31.77 -16.13
N GLN A 4 17.71 31.40 -16.38
CA GLN A 4 18.82 31.91 -15.57
C GLN A 4 18.78 33.45 -15.54
N PRO A 5 19.10 34.08 -14.40
CA PRO A 5 19.12 35.53 -14.31
C PRO A 5 20.07 36.13 -15.35
N GLY A 6 19.62 37.20 -16.01
CA GLY A 6 20.38 37.84 -17.08
C GLY A 6 21.63 38.57 -16.57
N ASP A 7 21.56 39.16 -15.37
CA ASP A 7 22.64 39.95 -14.78
C ASP A 7 23.68 39.10 -14.03
N ALA A 8 24.84 39.71 -13.74
CA ALA A 8 25.95 39.02 -13.10
C ALA A 8 25.68 38.62 -11.64
N LEU A 9 24.92 39.43 -10.89
CA LEU A 9 24.63 39.18 -9.48
C LEU A 9 23.68 37.99 -9.33
N GLY A 10 22.60 37.96 -10.11
CA GLY A 10 21.66 36.85 -10.11
C GLY A 10 22.29 35.53 -10.57
N LYS A 11 23.27 35.57 -11.48
CA LYS A 11 24.07 34.37 -11.83
C LYS A 11 24.88 33.88 -10.64
N ILE A 12 25.52 34.78 -9.89
CA ILE A 12 26.28 34.42 -8.68
C ILE A 12 25.33 33.78 -7.66
N ASP A 13 24.20 34.42 -7.36
CA ASP A 13 23.23 33.92 -6.37
C ASP A 13 22.67 32.54 -6.77
N TYR A 14 22.34 32.35 -8.06
CA TYR A 14 21.91 31.06 -8.60
C TYR A 14 22.95 29.96 -8.34
N TRP A 15 24.23 30.22 -8.66
CA TRP A 15 25.28 29.21 -8.50
C TRP A 15 25.61 28.93 -7.03
N VAL A 16 25.49 29.93 -6.14
CA VAL A 16 25.61 29.71 -4.70
C VAL A 16 24.51 28.74 -4.21
N GLN A 17 23.25 29.00 -4.58
CA GLN A 17 22.13 28.11 -4.21
C GLN A 17 22.29 26.70 -4.79
N TYR A 18 22.71 26.61 -6.05
CA TYR A 18 22.99 25.32 -6.69
C TYR A 18 24.06 24.53 -5.94
N ILE A 19 25.18 25.17 -5.58
CA ILE A 19 26.28 24.53 -4.85
C ILE A 19 25.82 24.08 -3.46
N ASP A 20 25.12 24.94 -2.72
CA ASP A 20 24.59 24.61 -1.39
C ASP A 20 23.63 23.43 -1.43
N CYS A 21 22.73 23.40 -2.43
CA CYS A 21 21.84 22.28 -2.66
C CYS A 21 22.63 21.01 -2.97
N ALA A 22 23.60 21.11 -3.89
CA ALA A 22 24.39 19.98 -4.33
C ALA A 22 25.14 19.33 -3.15
N LEU A 23 25.68 20.12 -2.22
CA LEU A 23 26.37 19.61 -1.01
C LEU A 23 25.46 18.80 -0.08
N LYS A 24 24.15 19.08 -0.08
CA LYS A 24 23.14 18.38 0.75
C LYS A 24 22.38 17.29 -0.01
N HIS A 25 22.50 17.29 -1.34
CA HIS A 25 21.74 16.40 -2.22
C HIS A 25 22.16 14.92 -2.05
N PRO A 26 21.21 13.97 -1.93
CA PRO A 26 21.48 12.54 -1.94
C PRO A 26 22.23 12.15 -3.22
N ARG A 27 23.38 11.49 -3.08
CA ARG A 27 24.16 10.96 -4.21
C ARG A 27 24.76 9.59 -3.89
N PRO A 28 24.78 8.65 -4.85
CA PRO A 28 24.08 8.71 -6.13
C PRO A 28 22.55 8.60 -5.94
N LEU A 29 21.78 9.19 -6.85
CA LEU A 29 20.36 8.86 -6.94
C LEU A 29 20.20 7.43 -7.49
N PRO A 30 19.17 6.68 -7.08
CA PRO A 30 18.89 5.36 -7.63
C PRO A 30 18.71 5.42 -9.16
N ALA A 31 19.33 4.48 -9.86
CA ALA A 31 19.13 4.30 -11.29
C ALA A 31 17.99 3.32 -11.57
N GLY A 32 17.29 3.52 -12.68
CA GLY A 32 16.18 2.66 -13.12
C GLY A 32 15.00 2.63 -12.13
N LYS A 33 14.08 1.68 -12.33
CA LYS A 33 12.98 1.43 -11.39
C LYS A 33 13.38 0.40 -10.34
N HIS A 34 12.69 0.41 -9.19
CA HIS A 34 12.81 -0.67 -8.22
C HIS A 34 12.40 -2.02 -8.85
N ALA A 35 13.26 -3.03 -8.74
CA ALA A 35 12.99 -4.37 -9.23
C ALA A 35 12.17 -5.16 -8.19
N HIS A 36 11.09 -5.80 -8.62
CA HIS A 36 10.29 -6.63 -7.71
C HIS A 36 11.11 -7.79 -7.14
N ARG A 37 10.97 -8.03 -5.83
CA ARG A 37 11.55 -9.17 -5.14
C ARG A 37 10.43 -10.10 -4.67
N GLN A 38 10.44 -11.34 -5.17
CA GLN A 38 9.43 -12.34 -4.80
C GLN A 38 9.57 -12.87 -3.38
N SER A 39 10.80 -12.98 -2.88
CA SER A 39 11.11 -13.49 -1.54
C SER A 39 11.91 -12.46 -0.77
N LEU A 40 11.38 -12.08 0.38
CA LEU A 40 11.94 -11.08 1.29
C LEU A 40 12.33 -11.75 2.61
N GLU A 41 13.49 -11.39 3.13
CA GLU A 41 13.97 -11.81 4.44
C GLU A 41 13.43 -10.84 5.51
N THR A 42 12.12 -10.84 5.73
CA THR A 42 11.45 -9.94 6.67
C THR A 42 10.18 -10.59 7.25
N ILE A 43 9.58 -9.94 8.25
CA ILE A 43 8.35 -10.42 8.89
C ILE A 43 7.14 -10.31 7.94
N PRO A 44 6.11 -11.15 8.11
CA PRO A 44 4.95 -11.19 7.20
C PRO A 44 4.27 -9.84 6.98
N GLU A 45 4.14 -9.02 8.03
CA GLU A 45 3.47 -7.73 7.97
C GLU A 45 4.26 -6.71 7.13
N VAL A 46 5.59 -6.78 7.16
CA VAL A 46 6.45 -5.94 6.32
C VAL A 46 6.43 -6.44 4.88
N ALA A 47 6.41 -7.76 4.66
CA ALA A 47 6.26 -8.35 3.34
C ALA A 47 4.91 -7.98 2.68
N GLU A 48 3.81 -7.98 3.43
CA GLU A 48 2.51 -7.47 2.98
C GLU A 48 2.61 -6.01 2.51
N LEU A 49 3.22 -5.16 3.33
CA LEU A 49 3.40 -3.74 2.98
C LEU A 49 4.29 -3.56 1.76
N TYR A 50 5.33 -4.38 1.58
CA TYR A 50 6.13 -4.37 0.36
C TYR A 50 5.27 -4.57 -0.89
N HIS A 51 4.43 -5.60 -0.91
CA HIS A 51 3.56 -5.86 -2.07
C HIS A 51 2.60 -4.69 -2.33
N CYS A 52 2.02 -4.12 -1.27
CA CYS A 52 1.10 -2.99 -1.38
C CYS A 52 1.80 -1.72 -1.88
N ILE A 53 2.98 -1.41 -1.35
CA ILE A 53 3.78 -0.24 -1.73
C ILE A 53 4.36 -0.42 -3.13
N TYR A 54 4.77 -1.63 -3.51
CA TYR A 54 5.24 -1.92 -4.86
C TYR A 54 4.15 -1.70 -5.90
N LYS A 55 2.91 -2.08 -5.58
CA LYS A 55 1.73 -1.80 -6.41
C LYS A 55 1.48 -0.30 -6.51
N LEU A 56 1.46 0.43 -5.39
CA LEU A 56 1.35 1.90 -5.37
C LEU A 56 2.44 2.56 -6.22
N TYR A 57 3.68 2.09 -6.12
CA TYR A 57 4.84 2.62 -6.85
C TYR A 57 4.74 2.40 -8.37
N ASN A 58 4.18 1.28 -8.83
CA ASN A 58 4.14 0.97 -10.26
C ASN A 58 2.82 1.33 -10.95
N GLU A 59 1.69 1.19 -10.28
CA GLU A 59 0.37 1.15 -10.91
C GLU A 59 -0.47 2.40 -10.65
N GLU A 60 -0.25 3.10 -9.53
CA GLU A 60 -1.08 4.25 -9.16
C GLU A 60 -0.52 5.55 -9.75
N GLU A 61 -1.31 6.24 -10.57
CA GLU A 61 -0.89 7.49 -11.22
C GLU A 61 -0.55 8.60 -10.22
N SER A 62 -1.31 8.70 -9.13
CA SER A 62 -1.06 9.72 -8.10
C SER A 62 0.33 9.61 -7.46
N SER A 63 0.98 8.43 -7.54
CA SER A 63 2.28 8.18 -6.90
C SER A 63 3.47 8.76 -7.66
N VAL A 64 3.29 9.23 -8.91
CA VAL A 64 4.39 9.62 -9.83
C VAL A 64 5.41 10.56 -9.19
N TRP A 65 4.96 11.56 -8.41
CA TRP A 65 5.83 12.55 -7.75
C TRP A 65 6.59 12.03 -6.53
N PHE A 66 6.24 10.84 -6.04
CA PHE A 66 6.72 10.26 -4.79
C PHE A 66 7.47 8.94 -4.99
N ARG A 67 7.53 8.45 -6.24
CA ARG A 67 8.19 7.20 -6.60
C ARG A 67 9.68 7.25 -6.33
N GLU A 68 10.36 8.26 -6.85
CA GLU A 68 11.82 8.41 -6.74
C GLU A 68 12.19 9.52 -5.74
N PRO A 69 13.44 9.52 -5.23
CA PRO A 69 13.91 10.62 -4.41
C PRO A 69 13.88 11.93 -5.20
N VAL A 70 13.47 13.02 -4.54
CA VAL A 70 13.39 14.34 -5.17
C VAL A 70 14.75 14.73 -5.74
N ASN A 71 14.83 15.01 -7.03
CA ASN A 71 16.05 15.49 -7.66
C ASN A 71 16.04 17.01 -7.68
N ALA A 72 16.41 17.61 -6.54
CA ALA A 72 16.28 19.06 -6.35
C ALA A 72 17.15 19.88 -7.30
N LEU A 73 18.28 19.33 -7.76
CA LEU A 73 19.14 19.97 -8.76
C LEU A 73 18.48 19.97 -10.14
N ALA A 74 17.96 18.83 -10.60
CA ALA A 74 17.31 18.74 -11.92
C ALA A 74 15.98 19.48 -11.98
N GLN A 75 15.29 19.60 -10.84
CA GLN A 75 14.03 20.33 -10.71
C GLN A 75 14.22 21.82 -10.39
N GLU A 76 15.46 22.28 -10.20
CA GLU A 76 15.80 23.67 -9.84
C GLU A 76 15.10 24.17 -8.56
N ILE A 77 14.88 23.27 -7.59
CA ILE A 77 14.30 23.58 -6.27
C ILE A 77 15.37 23.52 -5.19
N PHE A 78 16.36 24.40 -5.29
CA PHE A 78 17.60 24.33 -4.52
C PHE A 78 17.42 24.36 -3.00
N THR A 79 16.32 24.94 -2.51
CA THR A 79 15.98 25.01 -1.08
C THR A 79 15.33 23.75 -0.52
N TYR A 80 15.06 22.73 -1.34
CA TYR A 80 14.33 21.53 -0.90
C TYR A 80 14.97 20.86 0.33
N TYR A 81 16.27 20.59 0.30
CA TYR A 81 16.98 19.94 1.41
C TYR A 81 17.23 20.86 2.62
N ASP A 82 17.00 22.16 2.46
CA ASP A 82 16.98 23.10 3.59
C ASP A 82 15.63 23.10 4.32
N VAL A 83 14.55 22.82 3.60
CA VAL A 83 13.20 22.74 4.17
C VAL A 83 12.91 21.33 4.67
N VAL A 84 13.19 20.31 3.86
CA VAL A 84 12.90 18.89 4.13
C VAL A 84 14.12 18.22 4.77
N LYS A 85 14.00 17.92 6.06
CA LYS A 85 15.11 17.39 6.89
C LYS A 85 15.32 15.89 6.78
N SER A 86 14.26 15.13 6.53
CA SER A 86 14.31 13.67 6.36
C SER A 86 13.65 13.29 5.03
N PRO A 87 14.33 13.49 3.89
CA PRO A 87 13.79 13.14 2.58
C PRO A 87 13.42 11.65 2.49
N MET A 88 12.27 11.34 1.90
CA MET A 88 11.78 9.97 1.74
C MET A 88 11.07 9.80 0.40
N SER A 89 11.08 8.59 -0.14
CA SER A 89 10.39 8.22 -1.38
C SER A 89 9.95 6.77 -1.31
N LEU A 90 8.98 6.38 -2.15
CA LEU A 90 8.54 4.98 -2.23
C LEU A 90 9.70 4.06 -2.63
N ARG A 91 10.59 4.52 -3.51
CA ARG A 91 11.82 3.81 -3.89
C ARG A 91 12.69 3.48 -2.68
N HIS A 92 12.95 4.47 -1.81
CA HIS A 92 13.75 4.25 -0.60
C HIS A 92 13.12 3.20 0.32
N ILE A 93 11.80 3.27 0.54
CA ILE A 93 11.08 2.32 1.40
C ILE A 93 11.19 0.90 0.82
N LEU A 94 10.97 0.75 -0.49
CA LEU A 94 11.07 -0.54 -1.17
C LEU A 94 12.50 -1.11 -1.11
N ASP A 95 13.52 -0.29 -1.38
CA ASP A 95 14.93 -0.70 -1.29
C ASP A 95 15.32 -1.09 0.15
N ASN A 96 14.85 -0.34 1.15
CA ASN A 96 15.09 -0.62 2.58
C ASN A 96 14.43 -1.91 3.04
N ILE A 97 13.21 -2.22 2.58
CA ILE A 97 12.56 -3.50 2.88
C ILE A 97 13.36 -4.65 2.25
N VAL A 98 13.81 -4.52 1.01
CA VAL A 98 14.60 -5.57 0.32
C VAL A 98 15.95 -5.79 0.99
N LYS A 99 16.57 -4.72 1.51
CA LYS A 99 17.84 -4.81 2.25
C LYS A 99 17.68 -5.57 3.59
N GLY A 100 16.51 -5.51 4.21
CA GLY A 100 16.14 -6.33 5.36
C GLY A 100 16.64 -5.83 6.73
N ASP A 101 17.43 -4.76 6.79
CA ASP A 101 18.06 -4.28 8.03
C ASP A 101 17.45 -2.99 8.60
N THR A 102 16.46 -2.41 7.93
CA THR A 102 15.91 -1.09 8.27
C THR A 102 14.61 -1.16 9.08
N TYR A 103 13.72 -2.09 8.73
CA TYR A 103 12.38 -2.17 9.34
C TYR A 103 12.22 -3.48 10.11
N SER A 104 12.04 -3.37 11.43
CA SER A 104 11.69 -4.49 12.30
C SER A 104 10.18 -4.62 12.52
N THR A 105 9.40 -3.59 12.17
CA THR A 105 7.94 -3.60 12.28
C THR A 105 7.27 -2.94 11.08
N ALA A 106 6.03 -3.36 10.78
CA ALA A 106 5.19 -2.71 9.77
C ALA A 106 4.87 -1.24 10.11
N LEU A 107 4.88 -0.85 11.39
CA LEU A 107 4.66 0.52 11.83
C LEU A 107 5.76 1.46 11.29
N GLN A 108 7.03 1.05 11.38
CA GLN A 108 8.15 1.86 10.88
C GLN A 108 8.07 2.09 9.37
N VAL A 109 7.64 1.09 8.61
CA VAL A 109 7.38 1.24 7.17
C VAL A 109 6.31 2.30 6.93
N MET A 110 5.20 2.23 7.68
CA MET A 110 4.11 3.20 7.55
C MET A 110 4.49 4.60 8.02
N GLU A 111 5.38 4.74 9.00
CA GLU A 111 5.93 6.03 9.42
C GLU A 111 6.70 6.71 8.28
N ASP A 112 7.53 5.96 7.55
CA ASP A 112 8.25 6.47 6.38
C ASP A 112 7.29 6.79 5.22
N VAL A 113 6.23 5.99 5.02
CA VAL A 113 5.17 6.35 4.05
C VAL A 113 4.53 7.68 4.42
N GLU A 114 4.17 7.87 5.70
CA GLU A 114 3.58 9.11 6.18
C GLU A 114 4.54 10.31 6.12
N LEU A 115 5.84 10.06 6.27
CA LEU A 115 6.88 11.06 6.10
C LEU A 115 6.92 11.63 4.68
N ILE A 116 6.68 10.81 3.65
CA ILE A 116 6.58 11.29 2.26
C ILE A 116 5.50 12.37 2.15
N TRP A 117 4.31 12.11 2.68
CA TRP A 117 3.18 13.05 2.61
C TRP A 117 3.45 14.31 3.42
N LYS A 118 4.01 14.17 4.63
CA LYS A 118 4.41 15.30 5.48
C LYS A 118 5.44 16.18 4.78
N ASN A 119 6.48 15.60 4.20
CA ASN A 119 7.51 16.32 3.45
C ASN A 119 6.91 17.09 2.26
N CYS A 120 5.99 16.46 1.53
CA CYS A 120 5.27 17.09 0.44
C CYS A 120 4.50 18.33 0.90
N ILE A 121 3.74 18.22 1.99
CA ILE A 121 2.96 19.34 2.55
C ILE A 121 3.89 20.43 3.11
N THR A 122 4.97 20.06 3.80
CA THR A 122 5.94 21.01 4.36
C THR A 122 6.60 21.86 3.27
N PHE A 123 6.97 21.25 2.14
CA PHE A 123 7.64 21.98 1.06
C PHE A 123 6.67 22.73 0.14
N ASN A 124 5.57 22.10 -0.26
CA ASN A 124 4.67 22.63 -1.28
C ASN A 124 3.46 23.40 -0.70
N GLY A 125 3.20 23.26 0.60
CA GLY A 125 2.01 23.79 1.26
C GLY A 125 0.78 22.87 1.12
N ALA A 126 -0.12 22.94 2.09
CA ALA A 126 -1.29 22.07 2.20
C ALA A 126 -2.32 22.22 1.06
N ASN A 127 -2.37 23.39 0.41
CA ASN A 127 -3.29 23.69 -0.68
C ASN A 127 -2.67 23.44 -2.07
N SER A 128 -1.48 22.86 -2.14
CA SER A 128 -0.82 22.58 -3.42
C SER A 128 -1.47 21.39 -4.14
N LEU A 129 -1.29 21.36 -5.47
CA LEU A 129 -1.66 20.20 -6.28
C LEU A 129 -0.91 18.94 -5.81
N LEU A 130 0.37 19.07 -5.43
CA LEU A 130 1.15 17.94 -4.91
C LEU A 130 0.62 17.42 -3.57
N ALA A 131 0.16 18.30 -2.66
CA ALA A 131 -0.52 17.87 -1.44
C ALA A 131 -1.83 17.12 -1.73
N THR A 132 -2.57 17.53 -2.77
CA THR A 132 -3.76 16.80 -3.24
C THR A 132 -3.38 15.41 -3.77
N GLU A 133 -2.32 15.29 -4.55
CA GLU A 133 -1.81 14.00 -5.05
C GLU A 133 -1.31 13.09 -3.91
N ALA A 134 -0.68 13.65 -2.88
CA ALA A 134 -0.30 12.91 -1.67
C ALA A 134 -1.53 12.33 -0.95
N GLY A 135 -2.62 13.11 -0.84
CA GLY A 135 -3.89 12.63 -0.27
C GLY A 135 -4.53 11.49 -1.08
N LYS A 136 -4.47 11.58 -2.42
CA LYS A 136 -4.88 10.49 -3.31
C LYS A 136 -4.02 9.24 -3.13
N CYS A 137 -2.69 9.39 -3.01
CA CYS A 137 -1.78 8.27 -2.73
C CYS A 137 -2.11 7.55 -1.43
N ARG A 138 -2.34 8.30 -0.34
CA ARG A 138 -2.73 7.71 0.94
C ARG A 138 -4.00 6.88 0.79
N SER A 139 -5.03 7.44 0.15
CA SER A 139 -6.29 6.74 -0.10
C SER A 139 -6.13 5.51 -1.02
N ALA A 140 -5.25 5.60 -2.02
CA ALA A 140 -4.93 4.50 -2.91
C ALA A 140 -4.21 3.36 -2.17
N LEU A 141 -3.24 3.68 -1.30
CA LEU A 141 -2.56 2.68 -0.48
C LEU A 141 -3.54 1.96 0.45
N ASP A 142 -4.43 2.69 1.11
CA ASP A 142 -5.46 2.10 1.96
C ASP A 142 -6.40 1.16 1.18
N ARG A 143 -6.77 1.56 -0.05
CA ARG A 143 -7.57 0.71 -0.95
C ARG A 143 -6.80 -0.56 -1.35
N ILE A 144 -5.53 -0.42 -1.72
CA ILE A 144 -4.67 -1.54 -2.11
C ILE A 144 -4.52 -2.53 -0.95
N ARG A 145 -4.24 -2.04 0.26
CA ARG A 145 -4.09 -2.88 1.46
C ARG A 145 -5.36 -3.64 1.78
N ARG A 146 -6.52 -2.98 1.75
CA ARG A 146 -7.82 -3.66 1.94
C ARG A 146 -8.05 -4.74 0.88
N ALA A 147 -7.80 -4.43 -0.39
CA ALA A 147 -7.95 -5.41 -1.47
C ALA A 147 -6.99 -6.61 -1.31
N TYR A 148 -5.75 -6.36 -0.87
CA TYR A 148 -4.77 -7.40 -0.61
C TYR A 148 -5.22 -8.32 0.52
N GLN A 149 -5.67 -7.75 1.64
CA GLN A 149 -6.19 -8.49 2.80
C GLN A 149 -7.44 -9.29 2.46
N ASP A 150 -8.31 -8.73 1.62
CA ASP A 150 -9.53 -9.37 1.14
C ASP A 150 -9.27 -10.59 0.26
N ASP A 151 -8.16 -10.58 -0.46
CA ASP A 151 -7.73 -11.69 -1.33
C ASP A 151 -6.92 -12.76 -0.60
N GLN A 152 -6.46 -12.48 0.64
CA GLN A 152 -5.79 -13.48 1.47
C GLN A 152 -6.75 -14.60 1.86
N ARG A 153 -6.21 -15.82 1.98
CA ARG A 153 -6.93 -16.95 2.56
C ARG A 153 -7.15 -16.75 4.05
N ILE A 154 -8.23 -17.32 4.57
CA ILE A 154 -8.44 -17.41 6.00
C ILE A 154 -7.52 -18.45 6.63
N THR A 155 -7.36 -18.38 7.96
CA THR A 155 -6.60 -19.41 8.67
C THR A 155 -7.40 -20.71 8.80
N VAL A 156 -6.71 -21.83 9.05
CA VAL A 156 -7.35 -23.12 9.29
C VAL A 156 -8.31 -23.04 10.47
N GLU A 157 -7.95 -22.31 11.52
CA GLU A 157 -8.80 -22.12 12.70
C GLU A 157 -10.06 -21.30 12.39
N GLU A 158 -9.95 -20.29 11.51
CA GLU A 158 -11.11 -19.54 11.00
C GLU A 158 -12.03 -20.44 10.17
N ALA A 159 -11.46 -21.25 9.29
CA ALA A 159 -12.17 -22.22 8.44
C ALA A 159 -12.94 -23.25 9.29
N GLU A 160 -12.25 -23.91 10.22
CA GLU A 160 -12.87 -24.90 11.11
C GLU A 160 -13.97 -24.28 11.99
N ARG A 161 -13.76 -23.07 12.50
CA ARG A 161 -14.77 -22.37 13.30
C ARG A 161 -16.04 -22.16 12.48
N LEU A 162 -15.91 -21.67 11.25
CA LEU A 162 -17.06 -21.45 10.37
C LEU A 162 -17.77 -22.76 10.03
N PHE A 163 -17.02 -23.81 9.70
CA PHE A 163 -17.56 -25.14 9.43
C PHE A 163 -18.36 -25.68 10.63
N ARG A 164 -17.82 -25.56 11.85
CA ARG A 164 -18.52 -25.99 13.09
C ARG A 164 -19.82 -25.22 13.30
N VAL A 165 -19.82 -23.90 13.12
CA VAL A 165 -21.03 -23.07 13.25
C VAL A 165 -22.09 -23.52 12.25
N ILE A 166 -21.75 -23.61 10.96
CA ILE A 166 -22.69 -24.03 9.91
C ILE A 166 -23.25 -25.43 10.19
N SER A 167 -22.38 -26.38 10.53
CA SER A 167 -22.77 -27.77 10.80
C SER A 167 -23.67 -27.88 12.05
N SER A 168 -23.41 -27.08 13.07
CA SER A 168 -24.20 -27.08 14.32
C SER A 168 -25.62 -26.57 14.12
N MET A 169 -25.88 -25.76 13.09
CA MET A 169 -27.23 -25.26 12.80
C MET A 169 -28.12 -26.36 12.22
N GLN A 170 -27.56 -27.37 11.54
CA GLN A 170 -28.30 -28.46 10.89
C GLN A 170 -29.32 -27.97 9.85
N GLU A 171 -28.99 -26.91 9.12
CA GLU A 171 -29.90 -26.20 8.20
C GLU A 171 -29.49 -26.43 6.73
N GLN A 172 -30.18 -27.32 6.02
CA GLN A 172 -29.84 -27.63 4.61
C GLN A 172 -30.00 -26.42 3.68
N GLN A 173 -31.07 -25.61 3.87
CA GLN A 173 -31.27 -24.40 3.05
C GLN A 173 -30.13 -23.39 3.21
N LEU A 174 -29.55 -23.29 4.41
CA LEU A 174 -28.37 -22.45 4.65
C LEU A 174 -27.16 -22.98 3.87
N ILE A 175 -26.92 -24.30 3.92
CA ILE A 175 -25.83 -24.95 3.17
C ILE A 175 -25.99 -24.71 1.68
N ASP A 176 -27.20 -24.87 1.14
CA ASP A 176 -27.49 -24.67 -0.28
C ASP A 176 -27.25 -23.21 -0.71
N ASN A 177 -27.69 -22.23 0.11
CA ASN A 177 -27.45 -20.81 -0.13
C ASN A 177 -25.95 -20.46 -0.11
N ILE A 178 -25.19 -21.04 0.82
CA ILE A 178 -23.73 -20.85 0.90
C ILE A 178 -23.06 -21.43 -0.36
N ALA A 179 -23.43 -22.64 -0.76
CA ALA A 179 -22.90 -23.28 -1.95
C ALA A 179 -23.25 -22.49 -3.22
N GLU A 180 -24.47 -21.97 -3.35
CA GLU A 180 -24.87 -21.11 -4.47
C GLU A 180 -24.04 -19.81 -4.53
N TYR A 181 -23.88 -19.13 -3.38
CA TYR A 181 -23.03 -17.94 -3.28
C TYR A 181 -21.59 -18.25 -3.71
N LEU A 182 -20.98 -19.30 -3.19
CA LEU A 182 -19.60 -19.66 -3.54
C LEU A 182 -19.47 -20.06 -5.00
N ARG A 183 -20.40 -20.85 -5.57
CA ARG A 183 -20.38 -21.16 -7.01
C ARG A 183 -20.44 -19.93 -7.90
N ARG A 184 -21.08 -18.85 -7.44
CA ARG A 184 -21.18 -17.59 -8.20
C ARG A 184 -19.96 -16.69 -7.99
N ASP A 185 -19.56 -16.50 -6.74
CA ASP A 185 -18.62 -15.44 -6.33
C ASP A 185 -17.19 -15.97 -6.05
N ASP A 186 -17.04 -17.25 -5.69
CA ASP A 186 -15.75 -17.93 -5.49
C ASP A 186 -15.78 -19.41 -5.92
N PRO A 187 -15.86 -19.69 -7.24
CA PRO A 187 -15.92 -21.08 -7.72
C PRO A 187 -14.70 -21.92 -7.29
N THR A 188 -13.58 -21.29 -6.95
CA THR A 188 -12.35 -21.98 -6.53
C THR A 188 -12.46 -22.62 -5.13
N SER A 189 -13.47 -22.21 -4.36
CA SER A 189 -13.78 -22.76 -3.04
C SER A 189 -14.83 -23.89 -3.10
N ILE A 190 -15.16 -24.38 -4.30
CA ILE A 190 -16.05 -25.53 -4.51
C ILE A 190 -15.24 -26.63 -5.21
N ASP A 191 -15.25 -27.84 -4.64
CA ASP A 191 -14.59 -29.00 -5.23
C ASP A 191 -15.42 -29.67 -6.34
N GLU A 192 -14.84 -30.69 -6.98
CA GLU A 192 -15.47 -31.44 -8.07
C GLU A 192 -16.77 -32.16 -7.67
N THR A 193 -16.96 -32.43 -6.37
CA THR A 193 -18.18 -33.04 -5.82
C THR A 193 -19.26 -32.00 -5.50
N GLY A 194 -18.93 -30.71 -5.62
CA GLY A 194 -19.79 -29.60 -5.24
C GLY A 194 -19.72 -29.24 -3.75
N ALA A 195 -18.79 -29.83 -3.00
CA ALA A 195 -18.59 -29.54 -1.59
C ALA A 195 -17.73 -28.29 -1.39
N VAL A 196 -17.94 -27.61 -0.27
CA VAL A 196 -17.20 -26.38 0.07
C VAL A 196 -15.81 -26.74 0.59
N ASN A 197 -14.78 -26.26 -0.13
CA ASN A 197 -13.40 -26.32 0.32
C ASN A 197 -13.05 -25.04 1.09
N PHE A 198 -13.14 -25.10 2.43
CA PHE A 198 -12.85 -23.95 3.28
C PHE A 198 -11.38 -23.52 3.27
N ASP A 199 -10.44 -24.41 2.90
CA ASP A 199 -9.01 -24.09 2.84
C ASP A 199 -8.67 -23.12 1.69
N MET A 200 -9.53 -23.07 0.67
CA MET A 200 -9.39 -22.15 -0.46
C MET A 200 -10.07 -20.81 -0.22
N LEU A 201 -10.81 -20.66 0.88
CA LEU A 201 -11.70 -19.53 1.10
C LEU A 201 -10.91 -18.25 1.37
N LYS A 202 -11.15 -17.23 0.55
CA LYS A 202 -10.59 -15.89 0.75
C LYS A 202 -11.35 -15.12 1.83
N ARG A 203 -10.66 -14.22 2.53
CA ARG A 203 -11.18 -13.41 3.64
C ARG A 203 -12.44 -12.62 3.26
N LYS A 204 -12.52 -12.11 2.02
CA LYS A 204 -13.73 -11.43 1.53
C LYS A 204 -14.96 -12.35 1.50
N HIS A 205 -14.80 -13.60 1.09
CA HIS A 205 -15.89 -14.57 1.04
C HIS A 205 -16.24 -15.07 2.42
N PHE A 206 -15.25 -15.32 3.27
CA PHE A 206 -15.44 -15.62 4.69
C PHE A 206 -16.37 -14.62 5.39
N ARG A 207 -16.10 -13.31 5.30
CA ARG A 207 -16.97 -12.29 5.90
C ARG A 207 -18.38 -12.28 5.32
N ASN A 208 -18.53 -12.60 4.04
CA ASN A 208 -19.85 -12.71 3.42
C ASN A 208 -20.60 -13.96 3.92
N LEU A 209 -19.89 -15.08 4.12
CA LEU A 209 -20.47 -16.27 4.75
C LEU A 209 -20.90 -16.00 6.19
N GLU A 210 -20.08 -15.31 6.98
CA GLU A 210 -20.47 -14.88 8.34
C GLU A 210 -21.76 -14.05 8.31
N ARG A 211 -21.88 -13.10 7.38
CA ARG A 211 -23.12 -12.31 7.21
C ARG A 211 -24.32 -13.17 6.80
N ILE A 212 -24.14 -14.15 5.93
CA ILE A 212 -25.20 -15.07 5.51
C ILE A 212 -25.69 -15.87 6.72
N VAL A 213 -24.79 -16.42 7.52
CA VAL A 213 -25.07 -17.19 8.74
C VAL A 213 -25.78 -16.33 9.79
N ASP A 214 -25.30 -15.11 10.04
CA ASP A 214 -25.90 -14.15 10.98
C ASP A 214 -27.32 -13.75 10.57
N ASN A 215 -27.52 -13.47 9.28
CA ASN A 215 -28.83 -13.09 8.75
C ASN A 215 -29.83 -14.24 8.83
N TYR A 216 -29.39 -15.47 8.52
CA TYR A 216 -30.22 -16.67 8.64
C TYR A 216 -30.67 -16.89 10.11
N SER A 217 -29.76 -16.69 11.05
CA SER A 217 -30.04 -16.80 12.48
C SER A 217 -31.08 -15.76 12.94
N LYS A 218 -30.99 -14.53 12.44
CA LYS A 218 -31.93 -13.43 12.76
C LYS A 218 -33.31 -13.59 12.12
N SER A 219 -33.41 -14.16 10.92
CA SER A 219 -34.72 -14.42 10.32
C SER A 219 -35.49 -15.48 11.09
N ARG A 220 -34.79 -16.47 11.68
CA ARG A 220 -35.40 -17.56 12.44
C ARG A 220 -35.93 -17.13 13.82
N THR A 221 -35.30 -16.16 14.47
CA THR A 221 -35.80 -15.65 15.76
C THR A 221 -37.03 -14.75 15.62
N ARG A 222 -37.36 -14.34 14.39
CA ARG A 222 -38.54 -13.52 14.07
C ARG A 222 -39.75 -14.32 13.60
N SER A 223 -39.56 -15.59 13.22
CA SER A 223 -40.63 -16.54 12.89
C SER A 223 -41.10 -17.27 14.13
#